data_AF-A0A832XB07-F1
#
_entry.id   AF-A0A832XB07-F1
#
_cell.length_a   1.000
_cell.length_b   1.000
_cell.length_c   1.000
_cell.angle_alpha   90.00
_cell.angle_beta   90.00
_cell.angle_gamma   90.00
#
_symmetry.space_group_name_H-M   'P 1'
#
loop_
_entity.id
_entity.type
_entity.pdbx_description
1 polymer ?
#
loop_
_entity_poly.entity_id
_entity_poly.type
_entity_poly.pdbx_seq_one_letter_code
_entity_poly.pdbx_strand_id
1 'polypeptide(L)'
;MILKKIFGLLIAILFLPSLWVEAQEHHFTNPQVRVQVTTETLNISTTGYPDHKWERVNPNRPSKQNFNFKIPRHPKIASRTTAVPTRGRITVAVNGVGFFGPEDREGKIALENHGLDSCRGLSLSLYTGMRL
;
A
#
# COMPACT_ATOMS: atom_id res chain seq x y z
N MET A 1 30.69 -44.68 -46.74
CA MET A 1 30.73 -45.36 -45.42
C MET A 1 31.18 -44.34 -44.39
N ILE A 2 30.25 -43.67 -43.71
CA ILE A 2 29.83 -43.96 -42.31
C ILE A 2 30.94 -43.48 -41.34
N LEU A 3 30.85 -42.34 -40.65
CA LEU A 3 29.94 -41.94 -39.55
C LEU A 3 30.83 -41.61 -38.33
N LYS A 4 30.69 -40.40 -37.77
CA LYS A 4 31.01 -39.92 -36.39
C LYS A 4 31.08 -38.38 -36.47
N LYS A 5 29.99 -37.62 -36.63
CA LYS A 5 28.90 -37.31 -35.70
C LYS A 5 29.32 -37.06 -34.23
N ILE A 6 29.19 -35.79 -33.85
CA ILE A 6 28.78 -35.26 -32.53
C ILE A 6 29.91 -35.14 -31.49
N PHE A 7 30.40 -33.92 -31.25
CA PHE A 7 30.48 -33.26 -29.94
C PHE A 7 31.15 -31.89 -30.07
N GLY A 8 30.51 -30.83 -29.58
CA GLY A 8 31.09 -29.48 -29.59
C GLY A 8 30.03 -28.39 -29.64
N LEU A 9 29.10 -28.49 -28.69
CA LEU A 9 27.94 -27.63 -28.47
C LEU A 9 28.31 -26.13 -28.51
N LEU A 10 27.61 -25.38 -29.37
CA LEU A 10 27.51 -23.92 -29.30
C LEU A 10 27.20 -23.50 -27.85
N ILE A 11 28.14 -22.85 -27.18
CA ILE A 11 27.81 -22.00 -26.03
C ILE A 11 27.65 -20.59 -26.59
N ALA A 12 26.52 -20.36 -27.26
CA ALA A 12 26.00 -19.02 -27.42
C ALA A 12 25.49 -18.62 -26.04
N ILE A 13 26.31 -17.85 -25.31
CA ILE A 13 25.88 -17.20 -24.06
C ILE A 13 24.74 -16.25 -24.47
N LEU A 14 23.51 -16.71 -24.30
CA LEU A 14 22.33 -15.88 -24.30
C LEU A 14 22.43 -14.95 -23.09
N PHE A 15 23.13 -13.83 -23.25
CA PHE A 15 22.88 -12.63 -22.47
C PHE A 15 21.45 -12.19 -22.83
N LEU A 16 20.46 -12.83 -22.22
CA LEU A 16 19.14 -12.24 -22.09
C LEU A 16 19.37 -11.01 -21.22
N PRO A 17 19.26 -9.77 -21.73
CA PRO A 17 19.14 -8.64 -20.83
C PRO A 17 17.93 -8.97 -19.97
N SER A 18 18.14 -9.16 -18.67
CA SER A 18 17.06 -9.13 -17.71
C SER A 18 16.37 -7.80 -17.96
N LEU A 19 15.23 -7.83 -18.65
CA LEU A 19 14.36 -6.68 -18.78
C LEU A 19 13.86 -6.44 -17.36
N TRP A 20 14.60 -5.64 -16.61
CA TRP A 20 14.07 -4.98 -15.44
C TRP A 20 12.93 -4.15 -16.00
N VAL A 21 11.72 -4.68 -15.92
CA VAL A 21 10.51 -3.91 -16.14
C VAL A 21 10.51 -2.91 -15.00
N GLU A 22 11.09 -1.75 -15.24
CA GLU A 22 10.95 -0.59 -14.37
C GLU A 22 9.45 -0.32 -14.35
N ALA A 23 8.80 -0.60 -13.21
CA ALA A 23 7.38 -0.36 -13.06
C ALA A 23 7.13 1.11 -13.44
N GLN A 24 6.21 1.34 -14.39
CA GLN A 24 5.85 2.69 -14.79
C GLN A 24 5.47 3.47 -13.54
N GLU A 25 6.20 4.56 -13.25
CA GLU A 25 5.91 5.38 -12.09
C GLU A 25 4.46 5.87 -12.21
N HIS A 26 3.67 5.62 -11.17
CA HIS A 26 2.31 6.12 -11.13
C HIS A 26 2.35 7.63 -10.95
N HIS A 27 1.77 8.37 -11.90
CA HIS A 27 1.66 9.83 -11.80
C HIS A 27 0.62 10.18 -10.73
N PHE A 28 1.07 10.62 -9.56
CA PHE A 28 0.18 11.09 -8.49
C PHE A 28 -0.40 12.46 -8.89
N THR A 29 -1.67 12.49 -9.27
CA THR A 29 -2.35 13.71 -9.73
C THR A 29 -2.99 14.51 -8.60
N ASN A 30 -3.12 13.92 -7.40
CA ASN A 30 -3.65 14.63 -6.24
C ASN A 30 -2.59 15.57 -5.64
N PRO A 31 -2.76 16.91 -5.69
CA PRO A 31 -1.80 17.86 -5.15
C PRO A 31 -1.64 17.79 -3.62
N GLN A 32 -2.54 17.09 -2.92
CA GLN A 32 -2.45 16.85 -1.48
C GLN A 32 -1.56 15.64 -1.14
N VAL A 33 -0.97 14.98 -2.13
CA VAL A 33 -0.03 13.87 -1.97
C VAL A 33 1.30 14.25 -2.58
N ARG A 34 2.36 14.22 -1.78
CA ARG A 34 3.74 14.34 -2.25
C ARG A 34 4.44 13.01 -2.07
N VAL A 35 5.01 12.49 -3.15
CA VAL A 35 5.80 11.26 -3.13
C VAL A 35 7.22 11.61 -3.53
N GLN A 36 8.17 11.25 -2.66
CA GLN A 36 9.58 11.26 -2.98
C GLN A 36 10.05 9.82 -3.10
N VAL A 37 10.47 9.45 -4.30
CA VAL A 37 11.04 8.14 -4.60
C VAL A 37 12.55 8.21 -4.36
N THR A 38 13.08 7.28 -3.58
CA THR A 38 14.53 7.05 -3.44
C THR A 38 14.86 5.65 -3.94
N THR A 39 16.11 5.24 -3.89
CA THR A 39 16.51 3.85 -4.21
C THR A 39 15.89 2.86 -3.23
N GLU A 40 15.80 3.22 -1.94
CA GLU A 40 15.37 2.29 -0.88
C GLU A 40 13.92 2.45 -0.47
N THR A 41 13.37 3.67 -0.53
CA THR A 41 12.05 3.99 0.02
C THR A 41 11.20 4.90 -0.85
N LEU A 42 9.89 4.74 -0.70
CA LEU A 42 8.84 5.67 -1.09
C LEU A 42 8.48 6.49 0.16
N ASN A 43 8.82 7.77 0.15
CA ASN A 43 8.47 8.70 1.22
C ASN A 43 7.23 9.48 0.79
N ILE A 44 6.10 9.24 1.46
CA ILE A 44 4.79 9.80 1.10
C ILE A 44 4.39 10.80 2.19
N SER A 45 4.05 12.03 1.79
CA SER A 45 3.50 13.07 2.66
C SER A 45 2.12 13.47 2.18
N THR A 46 1.12 13.44 3.06
CA THR A 46 -0.26 13.72 2.68
C THR A 46 -1.10 14.28 3.82
N THR A 47 -2.20 14.96 3.48
CA THR A 47 -3.16 15.46 4.46
C THR A 47 -4.19 14.43 4.90
N GLY A 48 -4.29 13.26 4.24
CA GLY A 48 -5.34 12.28 4.54
C GLY A 48 -6.75 12.71 4.15
N TYR A 49 -6.89 13.90 3.54
CA TYR A 49 -8.19 14.49 3.22
C TYR A 49 -8.70 13.92 1.89
N PRO A 50 -9.96 13.44 1.82
CA PRO A 50 -10.54 12.94 0.58
C PRO A 50 -10.46 13.96 -0.57
N ASP A 51 -10.15 13.48 -1.76
CA ASP A 51 -10.01 14.27 -3.00
C ASP A 51 -11.32 14.47 -3.77
N HIS A 52 -12.42 13.96 -3.22
CA HIS A 52 -13.77 14.09 -3.76
C HIS A 52 -14.68 14.86 -2.79
N LYS A 53 -15.85 15.26 -3.28
CA LYS A 53 -16.90 15.81 -2.43
C LYS A 53 -17.33 14.75 -1.43
N TRP A 54 -17.36 15.09 -0.15
CA TRP A 54 -17.81 14.21 0.92
C TRP A 54 -19.07 14.77 1.58
N GLU A 55 -19.84 13.88 2.18
CA GLU A 55 -21.05 14.23 2.93
C GLU A 55 -20.91 13.82 4.39
N ARG A 56 -21.53 14.60 5.28
CA ARG A 56 -21.55 14.30 6.70
C ARG A 56 -22.65 13.29 7.02
N VAL A 57 -22.33 12.01 6.86
CA VAL A 57 -23.23 10.90 7.20
C VAL A 57 -23.14 10.45 8.66
N ASN A 58 -22.21 11.01 9.43
CA ASN A 58 -22.05 10.76 10.87
C ASN A 58 -21.64 12.06 11.59
N PRO A 59 -21.60 12.12 12.94
CA PRO A 59 -21.31 13.35 13.64
C PRO A 59 -19.93 13.98 13.35
N ASN A 60 -19.00 13.22 12.77
CA ASN A 60 -17.63 13.65 12.50
C ASN A 60 -17.52 14.39 11.16
N ARG A 61 -16.42 15.13 10.98
CA ARG A 61 -16.04 15.74 9.71
C ARG A 61 -14.59 15.36 9.40
N PRO A 62 -14.26 14.97 8.16
CA PRO A 62 -12.88 14.83 7.75
C PRO A 62 -12.18 16.18 7.91
N SER A 63 -10.92 16.13 8.31
CA SER A 63 -10.06 17.30 8.50
C SER A 63 -8.67 16.98 7.98
N LYS A 64 -7.96 18.00 7.50
CA LYS A 64 -6.58 17.84 7.04
C LYS A 64 -5.70 17.47 8.23
N GLN A 65 -4.86 16.46 8.01
CA GLN A 65 -3.85 15.97 8.95
C GLN A 65 -2.46 16.17 8.34
N ASN A 66 -1.41 15.69 9.02
CA ASN A 66 -0.03 15.72 8.51
C ASN A 66 0.57 14.31 8.59
N PHE A 67 0.27 13.46 7.62
CA PHE A 67 0.75 12.08 7.60
C PHE A 67 2.01 11.95 6.77
N ASN A 68 2.95 11.17 7.29
CA ASN A 68 4.17 10.80 6.61
C ASN A 68 4.34 9.29 6.67
N PHE A 69 4.60 8.66 5.54
CA PHE A 69 4.83 7.23 5.40
C PHE A 69 6.18 7.00 4.74
N LYS A 70 6.89 5.97 5.19
CA LYS A 70 8.15 5.51 4.61
C LYS A 70 7.99 4.03 4.27
N ILE A 71 7.80 3.74 2.99
CA ILE A 71 7.54 2.38 2.50
C ILE A 71 8.80 1.86 1.81
N PRO A 72 9.35 0.69 2.19
CA PRO A 72 10.51 0.13 1.51
C PRO A 72 10.15 -0.29 0.08
N ARG A 73 11.00 0.02 -0.89
CA ARG A 73 10.85 -0.41 -2.30
C ARG A 73 11.18 -1.89 -2.50
N HIS A 74 11.96 -2.45 -1.58
CA HIS A 74 12.37 -3.84 -1.59
C HIS A 74 11.92 -4.52 -0.28
N PRO A 75 10.60 -4.74 -0.11
CA PRO A 75 10.09 -5.39 1.09
C PRO A 75 10.65 -6.80 1.21
N LYS A 76 11.02 -7.18 2.43
CA LYS A 76 11.46 -8.55 2.77
C LYS A 76 10.41 -9.18 3.67
N ILE A 77 10.23 -10.49 3.53
CA ILE A 77 9.40 -11.25 4.46
C ILE A 77 10.00 -11.08 5.86
N ALA A 78 9.17 -10.65 6.81
CA ALA A 78 9.60 -10.49 8.19
C ALA A 78 9.88 -11.87 8.81
N SER A 79 10.96 -11.98 9.60
CA SER A 79 11.30 -13.21 10.31
C SER A 79 10.31 -13.57 11.42
N ARG A 80 9.48 -12.61 11.82
CA ARG A 80 8.39 -12.77 12.80
C ARG A 80 7.18 -11.97 12.32
N THR A 81 6.00 -12.54 12.49
CA THR A 81 4.75 -11.82 12.27
C THR A 81 4.56 -10.79 13.37
N THR A 82 4.08 -9.60 12.99
CA THR A 82 3.66 -8.55 13.92
C THR A 82 2.18 -8.35 13.77
N ALA A 83 1.45 -8.23 14.88
CA ALA A 83 0.05 -7.86 14.84
C ALA A 83 -0.10 -6.50 14.15
N VAL A 84 -1.12 -6.37 13.31
CA VAL A 84 -1.51 -5.07 12.74
C VAL A 84 -1.93 -4.15 13.91
N PRO A 85 -1.51 -2.87 13.92
CA PRO A 85 -1.96 -1.93 14.95
C PRO A 85 -3.49 -1.92 15.05
N THR A 86 -4.02 -2.15 16.26
CA THR A 86 -5.48 -2.10 16.51
C THR A 86 -6.01 -0.69 16.34
N ARG A 87 -5.21 0.32 16.73
CA ARG A 87 -5.43 1.75 16.50
C ARG A 87 -4.26 2.39 15.76
N GLY A 88 -4.53 3.52 15.13
CA GLY A 88 -3.52 4.32 14.43
C GLY A 88 -3.37 3.97 12.95
N ARG A 89 -2.49 4.69 12.26
CA ARG A 89 -2.29 4.56 10.81
C ARG A 89 -1.49 3.32 10.48
N ILE A 90 -1.96 2.57 9.49
CA ILE A 90 -1.28 1.40 8.94
C ILE A 90 -0.57 1.76 7.64
N THR A 91 -1.29 2.40 6.71
CA THR A 91 -0.76 2.74 5.38
C THR A 91 -1.61 3.83 4.72
N VAL A 92 -1.41 4.08 3.43
CA VAL A 92 -2.03 5.16 2.65
C VAL A 92 -2.45 4.67 1.28
N ALA A 93 -3.61 5.11 0.81
CA ALA A 93 -4.07 4.92 -0.56
C ALA A 93 -3.32 5.84 -1.54
N VAL A 94 -3.36 5.54 -2.84
CA VAL A 94 -2.71 6.36 -3.87
C VAL A 94 -3.23 7.80 -3.92
N ASN A 95 -4.47 8.02 -3.49
CA ASN A 95 -5.07 9.36 -3.39
C ASN A 95 -4.77 10.07 -2.05
N GLY A 96 -3.95 9.48 -1.17
CA GLY A 96 -3.52 10.10 0.08
C GLY A 96 -4.37 9.80 1.29
N VAL A 97 -5.51 9.11 1.14
CA VAL A 97 -6.35 8.73 2.29
C VAL A 97 -5.66 7.65 3.11
N GLY A 98 -5.55 7.85 4.43
CA GLY A 98 -4.90 6.91 5.34
C GLY A 98 -5.80 5.73 5.71
N PHE A 99 -5.21 4.53 5.79
CA PHE A 99 -5.83 3.34 6.37
C PHE A 99 -5.44 3.21 7.84
N PHE A 100 -6.41 2.85 8.68
CA PHE A 100 -6.26 2.80 10.13
C PHE A 100 -6.57 1.40 10.67
N GLY A 101 -6.08 1.15 11.88
CA GLY A 101 -6.44 -0.01 12.67
C GLY A 101 -7.95 -0.17 12.82
N PRO A 102 -8.44 -1.41 12.97
CA PRO A 102 -9.85 -1.74 12.91
C PRO A 102 -10.66 -1.37 14.16
N GLU A 103 -10.05 -0.81 15.20
CA GLU A 103 -10.73 -0.49 16.46
C GLU A 103 -11.60 0.76 16.35
N ASP A 104 -12.83 0.66 16.85
CA ASP A 104 -13.74 1.79 17.02
C ASP A 104 -13.38 2.65 18.26
N ARG A 105 -14.23 3.65 18.53
CA ARG A 105 -14.05 4.54 19.69
C ARG A 105 -14.16 3.78 21.01
N GLU A 106 -15.00 2.76 21.06
CA GLU A 106 -15.32 1.95 22.22
C GLU A 106 -14.30 0.84 22.50
N GLY A 107 -13.32 0.68 21.62
CA GLY A 107 -12.25 -0.32 21.79
C GLY A 107 -12.54 -1.67 21.15
N LYS A 108 -13.56 -1.75 20.29
CA LYS A 108 -14.00 -2.99 19.64
C LYS A 108 -13.58 -3.02 18.18
N ILE A 109 -13.40 -4.21 17.63
CA ILE A 109 -13.18 -4.37 16.19
C ILE A 109 -14.46 -3.94 15.46
N ALA A 110 -14.39 -2.84 14.71
CA ALA A 110 -15.54 -2.20 14.07
C ALA A 110 -16.30 -3.16 13.13
N LEU A 111 -15.59 -4.14 12.56
CA LEU A 111 -16.11 -5.14 11.62
C LEU A 111 -16.86 -6.29 12.29
N GLU A 112 -16.57 -6.58 13.56
CA GLU A 112 -17.22 -7.69 14.27
C GLU A 112 -18.65 -7.34 14.72
N ASN A 113 -18.98 -6.04 14.84
CA ASN A 113 -20.28 -5.57 15.31
C ASN A 113 -21.23 -5.14 14.17
N HIS A 114 -20.71 -4.82 12.98
CA HIS A 114 -21.48 -4.34 11.84
C HIS A 114 -20.93 -4.99 10.57
N GLY A 115 -21.50 -6.12 10.16
CA GLY A 115 -21.13 -6.73 8.88
C GLY A 115 -21.24 -5.71 7.75
N LEU A 116 -20.16 -5.49 7.00
CA LEU A 116 -20.12 -4.49 5.94
C LEU A 116 -20.90 -4.93 4.70
N ASP A 117 -20.98 -6.24 4.48
CA ASP A 117 -21.78 -6.91 3.47
C ASP A 117 -22.12 -8.33 3.95
N SER A 118 -22.93 -9.04 3.15
CA SER A 118 -23.28 -10.45 3.38
C SER A 118 -22.09 -11.41 3.32
N CYS A 119 -20.96 -10.96 2.78
CA CYS A 119 -19.73 -11.74 2.62
C CYS A 119 -18.71 -11.50 3.75
N ARG A 120 -19.04 -10.67 4.75
CA ARG A 120 -18.14 -10.28 5.85
C ARG A 120 -16.79 -9.74 5.34
N GLY A 121 -16.82 -8.96 4.25
CA GLY A 121 -15.62 -8.34 3.69
C GLY A 121 -14.86 -7.52 4.75
N LEU A 122 -13.56 -7.78 4.90
CA LEU A 122 -12.65 -6.95 5.68
C LEU A 122 -12.31 -5.69 4.88
N SER A 123 -13.07 -4.61 5.08
CA SER A 123 -12.59 -3.29 4.69
C SER A 123 -11.87 -2.66 5.88
N LEU A 124 -10.62 -2.21 5.67
CA LEU A 124 -9.95 -1.33 6.61
C LEU A 124 -10.78 -0.06 6.72
N SER A 125 -11.46 0.11 7.85
CA SER A 125 -12.38 1.22 8.04
C SER A 125 -11.58 2.53 8.01
N LEU A 126 -11.87 3.37 7.03
CA LEU A 126 -11.29 4.69 6.85
C LEU A 126 -11.88 5.66 7.88
N TYR A 127 -11.57 5.45 9.17
CA TYR A 127 -11.93 6.42 10.21
C TYR A 127 -11.03 7.65 10.09
N THR A 128 -11.43 8.57 9.21
CA THR A 128 -10.93 9.95 9.20
C THR A 128 -11.52 10.70 10.40
N GLY A 129 -11.01 10.41 11.61
CA GLY A 129 -11.59 11.03 12.80
C GLY A 129 -11.02 10.70 14.17
N MET A 130 -9.93 9.93 14.30
CA MET A 130 -9.27 9.79 15.60
C MET A 130 -8.48 11.06 15.93
N ARG A 131 -9.08 11.94 16.74
CA ARG A 131 -8.31 12.84 17.62
C ARG A 131 -7.53 11.97 18.61
N LEU A 132 -6.20 12.13 18.61
CA LEU A 132 -5.35 11.78 19.74
C LEU A 132 -5.60 12.78 20.88
#